data_AF-S8DSE4-F1
#
_entry.id   AF-S8DSE4-F1
#
_cell.length_a   1.000
_cell.length_b   1.000
_cell.length_c   1.000
_cell.angle_alpha   90.00
_cell.angle_beta   90.00
_cell.angle_gamma   90.00
#
_symmetry.space_group_name_H-M   'P 1'
#
loop_
_entity.id
_entity.type
_entity.pdbx_description
1 polymer ?
#
loop_
_entity_poly.entity_id
_entity_poly.type
_entity_poly.pdbx_seq_one_letter_code
_entity_poly.pdbx_strand_id
1 'polypeptide(L)'
;MTEALANGSFASVLTRLRILLAPTNLPTALPLRTHADGKYGSFINFQLDQDLFERTESEPGTVNEQFKGIFGWKTRTTGSGIIPLIERSDGLLAFVDVLSRYHAKYPSDEVLMKWGYDILAAAEQVYRQHGLPVRRRLVFRSCPSSFV
;
A
#
# COMPACT_ATOMS: atom_id res chain seq x y z
N MET A 1 22.99 4.39 10.43
CA MET A 1 22.81 3.18 11.27
C MET A 1 21.39 2.68 11.04
N THR A 2 21.24 1.77 10.09
CA THR A 2 19.96 1.35 9.48
C THR A 2 19.77 -0.14 9.76
N GLU A 3 19.54 -0.48 11.03
CA GLU A 3 19.44 -1.87 11.50
C GLU A 3 18.10 -2.14 12.20
N ALA A 4 16.98 -2.06 11.47
CA ALA A 4 15.68 -2.46 12.04
C ALA A 4 14.71 -3.13 11.06
N LEU A 5 15.18 -3.52 9.85
CA LEU A 5 14.36 -4.27 8.90
C LEU A 5 14.96 -5.62 8.51
N ALA A 6 16.13 -5.99 9.04
CA ALA A 6 16.92 -7.11 8.53
C ALA A 6 16.44 -8.51 8.97
N ASN A 7 15.43 -8.64 9.84
CA ASN A 7 14.93 -9.94 10.34
C ASN A 7 13.39 -10.05 10.44
N GLY A 8 12.64 -9.18 9.75
CA GLY A 8 11.18 -9.20 9.79
C GLY A 8 10.59 -10.10 8.71
N SER A 9 9.69 -11.02 9.08
CA SER A 9 8.86 -11.74 8.11
C SER A 9 8.04 -10.76 7.26
N PHE A 10 7.55 -11.16 6.09
CA PHE A 10 6.70 -10.30 5.26
C PHE A 10 5.43 -9.81 6.00
N ALA A 11 4.97 -10.55 7.01
CA ALA A 11 3.93 -10.10 7.93
C ALA A 11 4.29 -8.80 8.68
N SER A 12 5.56 -8.57 9.01
CA SER A 12 6.01 -7.29 9.59
C SER A 12 5.90 -6.13 8.60
N VAL A 13 6.17 -6.39 7.31
CA VAL A 13 6.01 -5.42 6.22
C VAL A 13 4.54 -5.06 6.07
N LEU A 14 3.65 -6.05 6.02
CA LEU A 14 2.19 -5.84 5.96
C LEU A 14 1.67 -5.05 7.16
N THR A 15 2.13 -5.37 8.36
CA THR A 15 1.76 -4.64 9.59
C THR A 15 2.20 -3.18 9.49
N ARG A 16 3.43 -2.93 9.03
CA ARG A 16 3.98 -1.59 8.88
C ARG A 16 3.26 -0.78 7.80
N LEU A 17 2.91 -1.42 6.68
CA LEU A 17 2.10 -0.82 5.62
C LEU A 17 0.74 -0.38 6.15
N ARG A 18 0.01 -1.22 6.90
CA ARG A 18 -1.28 -0.83 7.51
C ARG A 18 -1.16 0.43 8.36
N ILE A 19 -0.07 0.57 9.13
CA ILE A 19 0.17 1.76 9.95
C ILE A 19 0.37 3.00 9.08
N LEU A 20 1.30 2.93 8.11
CA LEU A 20 1.70 4.09 7.32
C LEU A 20 0.64 4.52 6.32
N LEU A 21 -0.16 3.58 5.80
CA LEU A 21 -1.19 3.84 4.79
C LEU A 21 -2.56 4.18 5.38
N ALA A 22 -2.73 4.08 6.70
CA ALA A 22 -3.97 4.50 7.34
C ALA A 22 -4.26 5.99 7.00
N PRO A 23 -5.48 6.34 6.51
CA PRO A 23 -5.80 7.71 6.09
C PRO A 23 -5.62 8.77 7.19
N THR A 24 -5.72 8.35 8.46
CA THR A 24 -5.50 9.18 9.66
C THR A 24 -4.02 9.40 9.98
N ASN A 25 -3.12 8.57 9.46
CA ASN A 25 -1.68 8.65 9.69
C ASN A 25 -0.95 9.34 8.53
N LEU A 26 -1.44 9.21 7.29
CA LEU A 26 -0.85 9.88 6.14
C LEU A 26 -0.94 11.42 6.26
N PRO A 27 0.00 12.17 5.65
CA PRO A 27 0.01 13.63 5.72
C PRO A 27 -1.28 14.23 5.18
N THR A 28 -1.86 15.19 5.90
CA THR A 28 -3.12 15.86 5.50
C THR A 28 -3.01 16.69 4.23
N ALA A 29 -1.78 17.00 3.81
CA ALA A 29 -1.48 17.64 2.52
C ALA A 29 -1.88 16.77 1.32
N LEU A 30 -1.97 15.44 1.48
CA LEU A 30 -2.57 14.57 0.48
C LEU A 30 -4.10 14.66 0.55
N PRO A 31 -4.80 14.79 -0.60
CA PRO A 31 -6.27 14.86 -0.61
C PRO A 31 -6.86 13.56 -0.06
N LEU A 32 -7.87 13.68 0.79
CA LEU A 32 -8.68 12.54 1.22
C LEU A 32 -9.69 12.23 0.10
N ARG A 33 -9.68 11.00 -0.40
CA ARG A 33 -10.65 10.50 -1.38
C ARG A 33 -11.49 9.41 -0.74
N THR A 34 -12.80 9.52 -0.91
CA THR A 34 -13.77 8.52 -0.46
C THR A 34 -13.82 7.34 -1.43
N HIS A 35 -14.34 6.22 -0.92
CA HIS A 35 -14.17 4.86 -1.43
C HIS A 35 -14.18 4.65 -2.96
N ALA A 36 -15.13 5.22 -3.71
CA ALA A 36 -15.29 4.87 -5.14
C ALA A 36 -14.50 5.77 -6.11
N ASP A 37 -14.27 7.03 -5.75
CA ASP A 37 -13.75 8.04 -6.70
C ASP A 37 -12.22 8.23 -6.62
N GLY A 38 -11.58 7.55 -5.67
CA GLY A 38 -10.13 7.59 -5.48
C GLY A 38 -9.38 6.70 -6.46
N LYS A 39 -8.14 7.07 -6.79
CA LYS A 39 -7.23 6.28 -7.64
C LYS A 39 -7.09 4.84 -7.16
N TYR A 40 -7.13 4.63 -5.84
CA TYR A 40 -6.96 3.31 -5.23
C TYR A 40 -8.29 2.60 -4.92
N GLY A 41 -9.43 3.15 -5.37
CA GLY A 41 -10.76 2.60 -5.12
C GLY A 41 -10.94 1.16 -5.62
N SER A 42 -10.26 0.78 -6.70
CA SER A 42 -10.31 -0.57 -7.28
C SER A 42 -9.82 -1.69 -6.35
N PHE A 43 -9.10 -1.37 -5.27
CA PHE A 43 -8.72 -2.37 -4.26
C PHE A 43 -9.89 -2.74 -3.34
N ILE A 44 -10.89 -1.87 -3.22
CA ILE A 44 -12.09 -2.15 -2.44
C ILE A 44 -12.90 -3.20 -3.21
N ASN A 45 -13.22 -4.31 -2.56
CA ASN A 45 -13.85 -5.47 -3.19
C ASN A 45 -13.04 -6.03 -4.37
N PHE A 46 -11.70 -5.98 -4.30
CA PHE A 46 -10.82 -6.46 -5.37
C PHE A 46 -11.14 -7.89 -5.81
N GLN A 47 -11.39 -8.03 -7.10
CA GLN A 47 -11.56 -9.29 -7.81
C GLN A 47 -10.52 -9.40 -8.93
N LEU A 48 -10.19 -10.64 -9.29
CA LEU A 48 -9.35 -10.89 -10.46
C LEU A 48 -10.11 -10.52 -11.72
N ASP A 49 -9.47 -9.71 -12.53
CA ASP A 49 -9.91 -9.43 -13.89
C ASP A 49 -9.78 -10.71 -14.74
N GLN A 50 -10.90 -11.20 -15.26
CA GLN A 50 -10.95 -12.47 -15.97
C GLN A 50 -10.20 -12.41 -17.30
N ASP A 51 -10.27 -11.30 -18.02
CA ASP A 51 -9.57 -11.13 -19.29
C ASP A 51 -8.05 -11.11 -19.07
N LEU A 52 -7.58 -10.51 -17.97
CA LEU A 52 -6.18 -10.58 -17.57
C LEU A 52 -5.79 -11.98 -17.08
N PHE A 53 -6.70 -12.69 -16.40
CA PHE A 53 -6.46 -14.05 -15.94
C PHE A 53 -6.28 -15.02 -17.10
N GLU A 54 -7.14 -14.96 -18.12
CA GLU A 54 -7.01 -15.76 -19.35
C GLU A 54 -5.67 -15.53 -20.06
N ARG A 55 -5.15 -14.31 -20.01
CA ARG A 55 -3.87 -13.96 -20.65
C ARG A 55 -2.63 -14.34 -19.86
N THR A 56 -2.73 -14.28 -18.52
CA THR A 56 -1.59 -14.52 -17.62
C THR A 56 -1.54 -15.97 -17.15
N GLU A 57 -2.67 -16.68 -17.21
CA GLU A 57 -2.86 -18.07 -16.77
C GLU A 57 -2.40 -18.31 -15.32
N SER A 58 -2.36 -17.25 -14.51
CA SER A 58 -1.71 -17.24 -13.20
C SER A 58 -2.28 -16.13 -12.33
N GLU A 59 -2.83 -16.47 -11.15
CA GLU A 59 -3.38 -15.45 -10.25
C GLU A 59 -2.33 -14.41 -9.82
N PRO A 60 -1.09 -14.79 -9.40
CA PRO A 60 -0.05 -13.80 -9.11
C PRO A 60 0.29 -12.92 -10.33
N GLY A 61 0.29 -13.51 -11.53
CA GLY A 61 0.47 -12.78 -12.79
C GLY A 61 -0.62 -11.73 -13.02
N THR A 62 -1.88 -12.13 -12.85
CA THR A 62 -3.05 -11.23 -12.97
C THR A 62 -3.01 -10.11 -11.93
N VAL A 63 -2.74 -10.44 -10.67
CA VAL A 63 -2.60 -9.46 -9.58
C VAL A 63 -1.51 -8.46 -9.89
N ASN A 64 -0.36 -8.92 -10.38
CA ASN A 64 0.74 -8.06 -10.79
C ASN A 64 0.32 -7.09 -11.90
N GLU A 65 -0.39 -7.54 -12.94
CA GLU A 65 -0.88 -6.67 -14.01
C GLU A 65 -1.92 -5.65 -13.50
N GLN A 66 -2.87 -6.06 -12.67
CA GLN A 66 -3.83 -5.13 -12.06
C GLN A 66 -3.14 -4.09 -11.17
N PHE A 67 -2.12 -4.50 -10.39
CA PHE A 67 -1.35 -3.56 -9.57
C PHE A 67 -0.57 -2.56 -10.42
N LYS A 68 0.00 -2.98 -11.56
CA LYS A 68 0.63 -2.07 -12.53
C LYS A 68 -0.38 -1.07 -13.10
N GLY A 69 -1.61 -1.51 -13.40
CA GLY A 69 -2.69 -0.65 -13.86
C GLY A 69 -3.04 0.45 -12.85
N ILE A 70 -3.18 0.07 -11.57
CA ILE A 70 -3.61 0.99 -10.52
C ILE A 70 -2.48 1.93 -10.07
N PHE A 71 -1.29 1.40 -9.77
CA PHE A 71 -0.17 2.22 -9.29
C PHE A 71 0.56 2.95 -10.42
N GLY A 72 0.42 2.47 -11.66
CA GLY A 72 1.05 3.02 -12.86
C GLY A 72 2.38 2.34 -13.18
N TRP A 73 2.50 1.86 -14.42
CA TRP A 73 3.72 1.23 -14.96
C TRP A 73 4.90 2.21 -15.10
N LYS A 74 4.62 3.44 -15.56
CA LYS A 74 5.67 4.44 -15.88
C LYS A 74 6.48 4.90 -14.67
N THR A 75 5.93 4.78 -13.47
CA THR A 75 6.61 5.16 -12.23
C THR A 75 7.77 4.23 -11.85
N ARG A 76 7.90 3.07 -12.50
CA ARG A 76 9.09 2.21 -12.40
C ARG A 76 10.17 2.52 -13.45
N THR A 77 9.84 3.19 -14.55
CA THR A 77 10.76 3.39 -15.68
C THR A 77 11.20 4.85 -15.89
N THR A 78 10.48 5.82 -15.33
CA THR A 78 10.84 7.25 -15.45
C THR A 78 10.62 7.95 -14.10
N GLY A 79 11.70 8.26 -13.39
CA GLY A 79 11.69 8.96 -12.09
C GLY A 79 12.67 8.38 -11.07
N SER A 80 12.48 8.71 -9.78
CA SER A 80 13.27 8.18 -8.64
C SER A 80 13.09 6.69 -8.37
N GLY A 81 12.30 5.97 -9.19
CA GLY A 81 11.94 4.57 -9.01
C GLY A 81 10.93 4.31 -7.88
N ILE A 82 10.43 5.36 -7.23
CA ILE A 82 9.48 5.27 -6.11
C ILE A 82 8.07 5.52 -6.63
N ILE A 83 7.12 4.66 -6.24
CA ILE A 83 5.70 4.82 -6.57
C ILE A 83 5.15 6.06 -5.85
N PRO A 84 4.55 7.04 -6.55
CA PRO A 84 3.96 8.20 -5.90
C PRO A 84 2.61 7.81 -5.27
N LEU A 85 2.47 8.08 -3.97
CA LEU A 85 1.16 8.08 -3.32
C LEU A 85 0.60 9.50 -3.39
N ILE A 86 -0.52 9.65 -4.09
CA ILE A 86 -1.07 10.96 -4.46
C ILE A 86 -2.34 11.33 -3.67
N GLU A 87 -2.86 10.42 -2.86
CA GLU A 87 -4.10 10.59 -2.10
C GLU A 87 -4.05 9.77 -0.80
N ARG A 88 -4.96 10.09 0.11
CA ARG A 88 -5.32 9.26 1.26
C ARG A 88 -6.67 8.63 0.95
N SER A 89 -6.78 7.31 1.04
CA SER A 89 -8.05 6.63 0.83
C SER A 89 -8.02 5.24 1.49
N ASP A 90 -9.20 4.72 1.82
CA ASP A 90 -9.33 3.35 2.34
C ASP A 90 -8.92 2.29 1.32
N GLY A 91 -8.86 2.64 0.03
CA GLY A 91 -8.30 1.81 -1.02
C GLY A 91 -6.84 1.40 -0.77
N LEU A 92 -6.05 2.26 -0.10
CA LEU A 92 -4.68 1.91 0.28
C LEU A 92 -4.62 0.87 1.40
N LEU A 93 -5.61 0.83 2.30
CA LEU A 93 -5.71 -0.23 3.30
C LEU A 93 -6.23 -1.52 2.67
N ALA A 94 -7.22 -1.41 1.78
CA ALA A 94 -7.72 -2.56 1.01
C ALA A 94 -6.61 -3.20 0.16
N PHE A 95 -5.67 -2.42 -0.39
CA PHE A 95 -4.46 -2.95 -1.03
C PHE A 95 -3.66 -3.87 -0.09
N VAL A 96 -3.48 -3.48 1.18
CA VAL A 96 -2.75 -4.31 2.15
C VAL A 96 -3.49 -5.61 2.44
N ASP A 97 -4.82 -5.58 2.48
CA ASP A 97 -5.64 -6.78 2.65
C ASP A 97 -5.55 -7.71 1.44
N VAL A 98 -5.59 -7.16 0.22
CA VAL A 98 -5.39 -7.91 -1.02
C VAL A 98 -4.00 -8.54 -1.05
N LEU A 99 -2.96 -7.77 -0.72
CA LEU A 99 -1.59 -8.25 -0.68
C LEU A 99 -1.39 -9.34 0.38
N SER A 100 -1.97 -9.16 1.57
CA SER A 100 -1.95 -10.16 2.64
C SER A 100 -2.62 -11.46 2.21
N ARG A 101 -3.78 -11.37 1.54
CA ARG A 101 -4.53 -12.53 1.03
C ARG A 101 -3.71 -13.31 0.00
N TYR A 102 -3.17 -12.64 -1.01
CA TYR A 102 -2.42 -13.32 -2.06
C TYR A 102 -1.07 -13.83 -1.58
N HIS A 103 -0.39 -13.13 -0.67
CA HIS A 103 0.84 -13.65 -0.07
C HIS A 103 0.56 -14.89 0.81
N ALA A 104 -0.55 -14.93 1.55
CA ALA A 104 -0.91 -16.12 2.31
C ALA A 104 -1.14 -17.35 1.40
N LYS A 105 -1.69 -17.14 0.19
CA LYS A 105 -1.89 -18.18 -0.82
C LYS A 105 -0.59 -18.53 -1.57
N TYR A 106 0.28 -17.54 -1.79
CA TYR A 106 1.52 -17.66 -2.55
C TYR A 106 2.71 -17.07 -1.75
N PRO A 107 3.15 -17.75 -0.68
CA PRO A 107 4.11 -17.19 0.28
C PRO A 107 5.51 -16.99 -0.28
N SER A 108 5.86 -17.71 -1.35
CA SER A 108 7.17 -17.61 -2.00
C SER A 108 7.17 -16.68 -3.22
N ASP A 109 6.05 -16.03 -3.54
CA ASP A 109 5.97 -15.16 -4.72
C ASP A 109 6.71 -13.83 -4.47
N GLU A 110 7.86 -13.69 -5.13
CA GLU A 110 8.73 -12.52 -5.00
C GLU A 110 8.13 -11.24 -5.57
N VAL A 111 7.22 -11.35 -6.54
CA VAL A 111 6.58 -10.18 -7.16
C VAL A 111 5.60 -9.55 -6.19
N LEU A 112 4.77 -10.35 -5.52
CA LEU A 112 3.90 -9.91 -4.44
C LEU A 112 4.72 -9.28 -3.30
N MET A 113 5.80 -9.95 -2.88
CA MET A 113 6.67 -9.40 -1.85
C MET A 113 7.28 -8.04 -2.26
N LYS A 114 7.75 -7.93 -3.51
CA LYS A 114 8.28 -6.69 -4.07
C LYS A 114 7.25 -5.56 -4.04
N TRP A 115 5.98 -5.83 -4.35
CA TRP A 115 4.94 -4.82 -4.24
C TRP A 115 4.78 -4.28 -2.82
N GLY A 116 4.85 -5.15 -1.81
CA GLY A 116 4.87 -4.72 -0.42
C GLY A 116 6.04 -3.78 -0.10
N TYR A 117 7.25 -4.13 -0.53
CA TYR A 117 8.44 -3.30 -0.30
C TYR A 117 8.40 -1.97 -1.06
N ASP A 118 7.98 -1.98 -2.33
CA ASP A 118 7.90 -0.77 -3.15
C ASP A 118 6.90 0.24 -2.56
N ILE A 119 5.73 -0.24 -2.10
CA ILE A 119 4.72 0.62 -1.47
C ILE A 119 5.16 1.08 -0.08
N LEU A 120 5.94 0.27 0.65
CA LEU A 120 6.51 0.69 1.93
C LEU A 120 7.48 1.85 1.73
N ALA A 121 8.37 1.74 0.74
CA ALA A 121 9.30 2.80 0.38
C ALA A 121 8.56 4.08 -0.06
N ALA A 122 7.48 3.93 -0.85
CA ALA A 122 6.61 5.02 -1.25
C ALA A 122 5.96 5.73 -0.06
N ALA A 123 5.39 4.97 0.88
CA ALA A 123 4.80 5.53 2.09
C ALA A 123 5.84 6.29 2.91
N GLU A 124 7.01 5.71 3.17
CA GLU A 124 8.08 6.39 3.90
C GLU A 124 8.54 7.68 3.21
N GLN A 125 8.65 7.68 1.88
CA GLN A 125 9.03 8.85 1.09
C GLN A 125 8.03 10.00 1.29
N VAL A 126 6.73 9.72 1.33
CA VAL A 126 5.68 10.69 1.61
C VAL A 126 5.86 11.35 2.98
N TYR A 127 6.14 10.55 4.03
CA TYR A 127 6.43 11.12 5.35
C TYR A 127 7.65 12.04 5.33
N ARG A 128 8.74 11.62 4.67
CA ARG A 128 9.98 12.42 4.55
C ARG A 128 9.73 13.73 3.80
N GLN A 129 9.00 13.69 2.69
CA GLN A 129 8.67 14.87 1.87
C GLN A 129 7.86 15.91 2.63
N HIS A 130 7.01 15.47 3.56
CA HIS A 130 6.21 16.35 4.41
C HIS A 130 6.87 16.68 5.76
N GLY A 131 8.13 16.29 5.98
CA GLY A 131 8.85 16.57 7.23
C GLY A 131 8.27 15.85 8.46
N LEU A 132 7.50 14.78 8.25
CA LEU A 132 6.85 14.03 9.32
C LEU A 132 7.69 12.82 9.74
N PRO A 133 7.73 12.48 11.04
CA PRO A 133 8.40 11.27 11.48
C PRO A 133 7.68 10.03 10.93
N VAL A 134 8.42 9.10 10.33
CA VAL A 134 7.88 7.81 9.89
C VAL A 134 7.33 7.06 11.10
N ARG A 135 6.00 6.92 11.17
CA ARG A 135 5.33 6.30 12.32
C ARG A 135 5.72 4.83 12.44
N ARG A 136 6.12 4.41 13.64
CA ARG A 136 6.53 3.02 13.93
C ARG A 136 5.45 2.21 14.67
N ARG A 137 4.38 2.86 15.14
CA ARG A 137 3.27 2.22 15.89
C ARG A 137 1.94 2.88 15.54
N LEU A 138 0.84 2.14 15.65
CA LEU A 138 -0.51 2.72 15.68
C LEU A 138 -0.59 3.64 16.90
N VAL A 139 -0.83 4.92 16.67
CA VAL A 139 -1.27 5.81 17.74
C VAL A 139 -2.78 5.91 17.58
N PHE A 140 -3.52 5.19 18.41
CA PHE A 140 -4.91 5.55 18.67
C PHE A 140 -4.87 6.96 19.26
N ARG A 141 -5.22 7.97 18.46
CA ARG A 141 -5.57 9.25 19.02
C ARG A 141 -6.87 9.03 19.75
N SER A 142 -6.80 8.82 21.06
CA SER A 142 -7.95 8.99 21.94
C SER A 142 -8.47 10.41 21.67
N CYS A 143 -9.65 10.51 21.07
CA CYS A 143 -10.38 11.78 21.08
C CYS A 143 -10.50 12.20 22.55
N PRO A 144 -10.12 13.42 22.95
CA PRO A 144 -10.59 13.94 24.22
C PRO A 144 -12.10 14.04 24.09
N SER A 145 -12.85 13.20 24.82
CA SER A 145 -14.26 13.44 25.08
C SER A 145 -14.34 14.74 25.87
N SER A 146 -14.41 15.85 25.14
CA SER A 146 -14.87 17.12 25.67
C SER A 146 -16.31 17.24 25.23
N PHE A 147 -17.27 16.79 26.04
CA PHE A 147 -18.62 17.38 26.06
C PHE A 147 -19.27 17.12 27.42
N VAL A 148 -19.30 18.22 28.17
CA VAL A 148 -20.27 18.73 29.18
C VAL A 148 -21.32 17.76 29.70
#